data_AF-A0A420YPQ6-F1
#
_entry.id   AF-A0A420YPQ6-F1
#
_cell.length_a   1.000
_cell.length_b   1.000
_cell.length_c   1.000
_cell.angle_alpha   90.00
_cell.angle_beta   90.00
_cell.angle_gamma   90.00
#
_symmetry.space_group_name_H-M   'P 1'
#
loop_
_entity.id
_entity.type
_entity.pdbx_description
1 polymer ?
#
loop_
_entity_poly.entity_id
_entity_poly.type
_entity_poly.pdbx_seq_one_letter_code
_entity_poly.pdbx_strand_id
1 'polypeptide(L)'
;RIAEKIYHFPEVEDLYLMSGGYDFMVKLKKAPMRDIAAFVSSRLSVIEEVQSTTTHVVLKQYKDHGTMFVGKSGDKRMVVTP
;
A
#
# COMPACT_ATOMS: atom_id res chain seq x y z
N ARG A 1 -16.15 1.63 14.13
CA ARG A 1 -16.10 0.23 14.61
C ARG A 1 -15.08 -0.63 13.88
N ILE A 2 -15.30 -1.12 12.65
CA ILE A 2 -14.27 -1.96 11.97
C ILE A 2 -13.01 -1.16 11.59
N ALA A 3 -13.18 0.06 11.05
CA ALA A 3 -12.05 0.92 10.71
C ALA A 3 -11.12 1.16 11.92
N GLU A 4 -11.71 1.37 13.11
CA GLU A 4 -10.98 1.56 14.37
C GLU A 4 -10.13 0.36 14.74
N LYS A 5 -10.65 -0.86 14.57
CA LYS A 5 -9.87 -2.08 14.78
C LYS A 5 -8.69 -2.14 13.82
N ILE A 6 -8.91 -1.78 12.54
CA ILE A 6 -7.90 -1.93 11.48
C ILE A 6 -6.76 -0.90 11.63
N TYR A 7 -7.07 0.39 11.76
CA TYR A 7 -6.01 1.42 11.79
C TYR A 7 -5.16 1.40 13.07
N HIS A 8 -5.60 0.69 14.12
CA HIS A 8 -4.81 0.50 15.33
C HIS A 8 -3.74 -0.59 15.21
N PHE A 9 -3.75 -1.39 14.14
CA PHE A 9 -2.69 -2.36 13.91
C PHE A 9 -1.37 -1.65 13.56
N PRO A 10 -0.25 -1.96 14.24
CA PRO A 10 1.03 -1.31 13.98
C PRO A 10 1.56 -1.58 12.57
N GLU A 11 1.10 -2.64 11.90
CA GLU A 11 1.43 -2.98 10.53
C GLU A 11 0.72 -2.09 9.49
N VAL A 12 -0.39 -1.45 9.88
CA VAL A 12 -1.17 -0.57 9.00
C VAL A 12 -0.54 0.82 8.96
N GLU A 13 -0.27 1.30 7.76
CA GLU A 13 0.28 2.63 7.49
C GLU A 13 -0.84 3.62 7.16
N ASP A 14 -1.71 3.25 6.23
CA ASP A 14 -2.85 4.08 5.81
C ASP A 14 -4.12 3.23 5.67
N LEU A 15 -5.28 3.84 5.95
CA LEU A 15 -6.60 3.23 5.77
C LEU A 15 -7.52 4.20 5.04
N TYR A 16 -8.13 3.74 3.95
CA TYR A 16 -9.07 4.54 3.15
C TYR A 16 -10.40 3.82 2.99
N LEU A 17 -11.51 4.55 3.13
CA LEU A 17 -12.85 4.10 2.75
C LEU A 17 -13.06 4.39 1.26
N MET A 18 -13.46 3.37 0.51
CA MET A 18 -13.55 3.40 -0.94
C MET A 18 -15.01 3.28 -1.38
N SER A 19 -15.41 4.06 -2.39
CA SER A 19 -16.74 3.97 -3.00
C SER A 19 -16.82 2.88 -4.10
N GLY A 20 -15.94 1.87 -4.03
CA GLY A 20 -15.62 0.97 -5.14
C GLY A 20 -15.93 -0.50 -4.88
N GLY A 21 -15.23 -1.40 -5.56
CA GLY A 21 -15.42 -2.86 -5.47
C GLY A 21 -15.01 -3.51 -4.14
N TYR A 22 -14.64 -2.70 -3.14
CA TYR A 22 -14.36 -3.09 -1.77
C TYR A 22 -14.52 -1.84 -0.88
N ASP A 23 -14.80 -2.05 0.41
CA ASP A 23 -15.05 -0.93 1.34
C ASP A 23 -13.76 -0.27 1.81
N PHE A 24 -12.73 -1.04 2.15
CA PHE A 24 -11.51 -0.49 2.74
C PHE A 24 -10.25 -0.84 1.93
N MET A 25 -9.47 0.19 1.59
CA MET A 25 -8.08 0.03 1.14
C MET A 25 -7.17 0.15 2.36
N VAL A 26 -6.43 -0.92 2.65
CA VAL A 26 -5.44 -0.95 3.73
C VAL A 26 -4.04 -0.95 3.12
N LYS A 27 -3.24 0.07 3.43
CA LYS A 27 -1.83 0.10 3.06
C LYS A 27 -1.00 -0.38 4.24
N LEU A 28 -0.20 -1.41 4.01
CA LEU A 28 0.67 -1.98 5.04
C LEU A 28 2.08 -1.44 4.93
N LYS A 29 2.77 -1.37 6.06
CA LYS A 29 4.20 -1.07 6.11
C LYS A 29 4.98 -2.11 5.32
N LYS A 30 6.09 -1.66 4.73
CA LYS A 30 6.97 -2.52 3.91
C LYS A 30 7.52 -3.69 4.75
N ALA A 31 7.11 -4.91 4.38
CA ALA A 31 7.49 -6.15 5.04
C ALA A 31 7.70 -7.29 4.02
N PRO A 32 8.37 -8.39 4.39
CA PRO A 32 8.42 -9.60 3.59
C PRO A 32 7.03 -10.14 3.25
N MET A 33 6.86 -10.72 2.06
CA MET A 33 5.55 -11.24 1.61
C MET A 33 4.94 -12.27 2.58
N ARG A 34 5.79 -13.09 3.20
CA ARG A 34 5.35 -14.07 4.20
C ARG A 34 4.68 -13.40 5.41
N ASP A 35 5.25 -12.30 5.88
CA ASP A 35 4.77 -11.60 7.06
C ASP A 35 3.47 -10.83 6.72
N ILE A 36 3.38 -10.28 5.51
CA ILE A 36 2.14 -9.71 4.97
C ILE A 36 1.03 -10.77 4.91
N ALA A 37 1.31 -11.94 4.33
CA ALA A 37 0.32 -13.02 4.23
C ALA A 37 -0.11 -13.54 5.61
N ALA A 38 0.83 -13.67 6.55
CA ALA A 38 0.53 -14.05 7.93
C ALA A 38 -0.36 -13.00 8.61
N PHE A 39 -0.07 -11.71 8.45
CA PHE A 39 -0.90 -10.63 9.00
C PHE A 39 -2.32 -10.65 8.42
N VAL A 40 -2.46 -10.75 7.10
CA VAL A 40 -3.78 -10.79 6.45
C VAL A 40 -4.59 -11.97 6.97
N SER A 41 -4.04 -13.18 6.90
CA SER A 41 -4.74 -14.42 7.30
C SER A 41 -5.06 -14.51 8.79
N SER A 42 -4.19 -14.02 9.67
CA SER A 42 -4.35 -14.18 11.13
C SER A 42 -4.96 -12.98 11.84
N ARG A 43 -4.99 -11.80 11.21
CA ARG A 43 -5.45 -10.55 11.85
C ARG A 43 -6.59 -9.89 11.11
N LEU A 44 -6.48 -9.73 9.78
CA LEU A 44 -7.51 -9.03 9.01
C LEU A 44 -8.68 -9.95 8.64
N SER A 45 -8.41 -11.11 8.03
CA SER A 45 -9.46 -12.02 7.52
C SER A 45 -10.26 -12.72 8.63
N VAL A 46 -9.78 -12.70 9.88
CA VAL A 46 -10.47 -13.30 11.04
C VAL A 46 -11.44 -12.33 11.73
N ILE A 47 -11.43 -11.06 11.34
CA ILE A 47 -12.39 -10.08 11.86
C ILE A 47 -13.77 -10.47 11.31
N GLU A 48 -14.74 -10.66 12.20
CA GLU A 48 -16.09 -11.15 11.86
C GLU A 48 -16.75 -10.32 10.75
N GLU A 49 -16.52 -9.00 10.76
CA GLU A 49 -17.09 -8.08 9.77
C GLU A 49 -16.37 -8.09 8.41
N VAL A 50 -15.29 -8.85 8.23
CA VAL A 50 -14.52 -8.95 6.97
C VAL A 50 -15.00 -10.13 6.13
N GLN A 51 -15.60 -9.83 4.98
CA GLN A 51 -16.10 -10.88 4.06
C GLN A 51 -15.01 -11.48 3.17
N SER A 52 -14.09 -10.66 2.67
CA SER A 52 -13.01 -11.10 1.80
C SER A 52 -11.86 -10.11 1.80
N THR A 53 -10.66 -10.58 1.42
CA THR A 53 -9.45 -9.76 1.34
C THR A 53 -8.71 -10.05 0.04
N THR A 54 -8.25 -9.01 -0.64
CA THR A 54 -7.40 -9.12 -1.84
C THR A 54 -6.14 -8.29 -1.63
N THR A 55 -4.97 -8.88 -1.86
CA THR A 55 -3.68 -8.19 -1.69
C THR A 55 -3.15 -7.71 -3.04
N HIS A 56 -2.86 -6.41 -3.13
CA HIS A 56 -2.21 -5.79 -4.29
C HIS A 56 -0.84 -5.26 -3.90
N VAL A 57 0.14 -5.42 -4.79
CA VAL A 57 1.51 -4.91 -4.59
C VAL A 57 1.72 -3.68 -5.47
N VAL A 58 2.11 -2.57 -4.87
CA VAL A 58 2.49 -1.37 -5.62
C VAL A 58 3.83 -1.61 -6.29
N LEU A 59 3.83 -1.78 -7.62
CA LEU A 59 5.06 -2.01 -8.38
C LEU A 59 5.89 -0.73 -8.56
N LYS A 60 5.21 0.40 -8.78
CA LYS A 60 5.85 1.70 -8.98
C LYS A 60 4.90 2.82 -8.56
N GLN A 61 5.38 3.68 -7.67
CA GLN A 61 4.70 4.91 -7.32
C GLN A 61 5.13 6.02 -8.29
N TYR A 62 4.17 6.67 -8.94
CA TYR A 62 4.44 7.79 -9.85
C TYR A 62 4.29 9.14 -9.16
N LYS A 63 3.31 9.23 -8.26
CA LYS A 63 2.98 10.40 -7.45
C LYS A 63 2.36 9.90 -6.15
N ASP A 64 2.62 10.60 -5.05
CA ASP A 64 1.96 10.37 -3.77
C ASP A 64 1.92 11.66 -2.95
N HIS A 65 0.84 11.90 -2.21
CA HIS A 65 0.66 13.11 -1.39
C HIS A 65 1.02 14.43 -2.12
N GLY A 66 0.66 14.54 -3.40
CA GLY A 66 0.98 15.72 -4.24
C GLY A 66 2.41 15.76 -4.79
N THR A 67 3.31 14.91 -4.29
CA THR A 67 4.72 14.85 -4.68
C THR A 67 4.95 13.89 -5.84
N MET A 68 5.62 14.34 -6.89
CA MET A 68 5.99 13.51 -8.05
C MET A 68 7.29 12.74 -7.75
N PHE A 69 7.27 11.41 -7.87
CA PHE A 69 8.47 10.59 -7.66
C PHE A 69 9.29 10.36 -8.92
N VAL A 70 8.67 10.60 -10.08
CA VAL A 70 9.34 10.45 -11.37
C VAL A 70 9.79 11.82 -11.85
N GLY A 71 11.08 12.12 -11.64
CA GLY A 71 11.72 13.27 -12.26
C GLY A 71 12.01 13.01 -13.75
N LYS A 72 12.07 14.07 -14.56
CA LYS A 72 12.79 13.99 -15.84
C LYS A 72 14.24 13.70 -15.49
N SER A 73 14.69 12.45 -15.65
CA SER A 73 16.12 12.19 -15.64
C SER A 73 16.68 12.99 -16.81
N GLY A 74 17.34 14.12 -16.53
CA GLY A 74 18.22 14.74 -17.51
C GLY A 74 19.17 13.68 -18.04
N ASP A 75 19.53 13.79 -19.32
CA ASP A 75 20.44 12.85 -19.95
C ASP A 75 21.71 12.75 -19.08
N LYS A 76 21.94 11.58 -18.48
CA LYS A 76 23.11 11.34 -17.63
C LYS A 76 24.36 11.03 -18.47
N ARG A 77 24.23 11.01 -19.80
CA ARG A 77 25.35 10.85 -20.71
C ARG A 77 26.19 12.13 -20.68
N MET A 78 27.50 11.98 -20.57
CA MET A 78 28.41 13.11 -20.76
C MET A 78 28.36 13.58 -22.21
N VAL A 79 28.28 14.90 -22.40
CA VAL A 79 28.49 15.52 -23.71
C VAL A 79 29.98 15.43 -24.01
N VAL A 80 30.37 14.57 -24.95
CA VAL A 80 31.73 14.56 -25.49
C VAL A 80 31.77 15.62 -26.59
N THR A 81 32.57 16.66 -26.38
CA THR A 81 32.81 17.73 -27.36
C THR A 81 34.25 17.58 -27.86
N PRO A 82 34.55 17.75 -29.17
CA PRO A 82 35.90 17.60 -29.73
C PRO A 82 36.90 18.61 -29.17
#